data_AF-A0A522C051-F1
#
_entry.id   AF-A0A522C051-F1
#
_cell.length_a   1.000
_cell.length_b   1.000
_cell.length_c   1.000
_cell.angle_alpha   90.00
_cell.angle_beta   90.00
_cell.angle_gamma   90.00
#
_symmetry.space_group_name_H-M   'P 1'
#
loop_
_entity.id
_entity.type
_entity.pdbx_description
1 polymer ?
#
loop_
_entity_poly.entity_id
_entity_poly.type
_entity_poly.pdbx_seq_one_letter_code
_entity_poly.pdbx_strand_id
1 'polypeptide(L)'
;MSTNQNANRTKVRRLTKAQTQERKAFKEREQRVAKYLKALGEVSHALRSKDQEFHGLEREFLVHQDDLLRAYEASKHIHHPRDIGDAREHILRTFLCSHGLLPGKYAVSNTRPRVASPTGHLTPELDLLIYDAMNSICLMRRQKSFDVYPVECTYGTIQVKSNATRRDLLDGMRNVAAYKRLQRATTVGQQPSWGFGILFAYDSPLDWADICEEMRQFARQNPADTLCDAVVIITRGCLRYMNAAGTILPWGSVANGETAQVAGLPDREGLCLYSFYQILMQLLRRSEPGPVLVEAYARLPFTAGRYSYEFLLGKFADSLVCKDHGGFPRRLSEEKLTEVLQWCMKAGAMSQSEATRQAWGTDSQESGSVFIYNPDSLPLPELLVGESLLMINGKPTMTKGSMAYDVILVEGMVIWIPHRHAAAMGLIVSCPQCSVASAP
;
A
#
# COMPACT_ATOMS: atom_id res chain seq x y z
N MET A 1 15.77 16.84 4.77
CA MET A 1 16.24 16.51 6.14
C MET A 1 15.68 15.15 6.50
N SER A 2 16.56 14.19 6.79
CA SER A 2 16.22 12.86 7.28
C SER A 2 15.67 13.00 8.69
N THR A 3 14.35 13.10 8.82
CA THR A 3 13.70 13.18 10.13
C THR A 3 13.75 11.81 10.79
N ASN A 4 14.73 11.67 11.68
CA ASN A 4 14.81 10.75 12.81
C ASN A 4 13.47 10.10 13.20
N GLN A 5 13.12 8.97 12.57
CA GLN A 5 12.07 8.06 13.06
C GLN A 5 12.64 6.85 13.82
N ASN A 6 13.95 6.83 14.10
CA ASN A 6 14.65 5.68 14.70
C ASN A 6 15.12 5.90 16.15
N ALA A 7 14.35 6.63 16.98
CA ALA A 7 14.73 6.88 18.37
C ALA A 7 13.63 6.65 19.41
N ASN A 8 12.62 5.83 19.13
CA ASN A 8 11.75 5.29 20.18
C ASN A 8 11.95 3.78 20.28
N ARG A 9 13.05 3.38 20.93
CA ARG A 9 13.21 2.01 21.44
C ARG A 9 11.98 1.70 22.28
N THR A 10 11.13 0.80 21.80
CA THR A 10 10.03 0.22 22.57
C THR A 10 10.64 -0.42 23.82
N LYS A 11 10.63 0.30 24.95
CA LYS A 11 10.93 -0.29 26.26
C LYS A 11 9.99 -1.48 26.38
N VAL A 12 10.56 -2.69 26.44
CA VAL A 12 9.79 -3.91 26.71
C VAL A 12 9.01 -3.63 27.99
N ARG A 13 7.70 -3.41 27.87
CA ARG A 13 6.84 -3.08 29.00
C ARG A 13 6.90 -4.28 29.93
N ARG A 14 7.49 -4.10 31.11
CA ARG A 14 7.62 -5.17 32.09
C ARG A 14 6.21 -5.64 32.45
N LEU A 15 5.91 -6.90 32.13
CA LEU A 15 4.62 -7.50 32.45
C LEU A 15 4.42 -7.50 33.96
N THR A 16 3.20 -7.24 34.41
CA THR A 16 2.85 -7.44 35.82
C THR A 16 2.86 -8.93 36.13
N LYS A 17 2.98 -9.30 37.41
CA LYS A 17 2.88 -10.70 37.85
C LYS A 17 1.56 -11.34 37.39
N ALA A 18 0.46 -10.59 37.50
CA ALA A 18 -0.86 -11.01 37.02
C ALA A 18 -0.89 -11.29 35.51
N GLN A 19 -0.38 -10.36 34.68
CA GLN A 19 -0.31 -10.55 33.23
C GLN A 19 0.57 -11.74 32.83
N THR A 20 1.66 -11.97 33.56
CA THR A 20 2.55 -13.12 33.32
C THR A 20 1.84 -14.43 33.62
N GLN A 21 1.11 -14.48 34.73
CA GLN A 21 0.34 -15.66 35.13
C GLN A 21 -0.80 -15.94 34.15
N GLU A 22 -1.52 -14.92 33.70
CA GLU A 22 -2.59 -15.04 32.71
C GLU A 22 -2.07 -15.58 31.38
N ARG A 23 -0.96 -15.02 30.86
CA ARG A 23 -0.33 -15.49 29.62
C ARG A 23 0.13 -16.95 29.73
N LYS A 24 0.70 -17.33 30.86
CA LYS A 24 1.10 -18.72 31.14
C LYS A 24 -0.12 -19.65 31.16
N ALA A 25 -1.17 -19.28 31.89
CA ALA A 25 -2.40 -20.05 31.99
C ALA A 25 -3.09 -20.23 30.63
N PHE A 26 -3.12 -19.17 29.80
CA PHE A 26 -3.62 -19.23 28.43
C PHE A 26 -2.83 -20.26 27.61
N LYS A 27 -1.50 -20.16 27.62
CA LYS A 27 -0.63 -21.07 26.85
C LYS A 27 -0.83 -22.54 27.26
N GLU A 28 -0.87 -22.83 28.56
CA GLU A 28 -1.10 -24.18 29.09
C GLU A 28 -2.49 -24.71 28.74
N ARG A 29 -3.52 -23.85 28.79
CA ARG A 29 -4.88 -24.21 28.38
C ARG A 29 -4.93 -24.56 26.89
N GLU A 30 -4.41 -23.70 26.02
CA GLU A 30 -4.43 -23.95 24.57
C GLU A 30 -3.65 -25.22 24.20
N GLN A 31 -2.49 -25.48 24.83
CA GLN A 31 -1.74 -26.72 24.61
C GLN A 31 -2.52 -27.98 24.99
N ARG A 32 -3.21 -27.94 26.14
CA ARG A 32 -4.05 -29.06 26.59
C ARG A 32 -5.26 -29.29 25.67
N VAL A 33 -5.93 -28.20 25.28
CA VAL A 33 -7.08 -28.26 24.36
C VAL A 33 -6.63 -28.80 22.99
N ALA A 34 -5.53 -28.29 22.45
CA ALA A 34 -5.00 -28.75 21.17
C ALA A 34 -4.62 -30.24 21.19
N LYS A 35 -3.95 -30.70 22.27
CA LYS A 35 -3.62 -32.12 22.43
C LYS A 35 -4.87 -33.01 22.45
N TYR A 36 -5.91 -32.58 23.16
CA TYR A 36 -7.18 -33.31 23.24
C TYR A 36 -7.90 -33.37 21.89
N LEU A 37 -8.06 -32.22 21.22
CA LEU A 37 -8.75 -32.14 19.93
C LEU A 37 -8.00 -32.90 18.83
N LYS A 38 -6.67 -32.80 18.80
CA LYS A 38 -5.85 -33.56 17.84
C LYS A 38 -6.01 -35.07 18.01
N ALA A 39 -6.02 -35.57 19.25
CA ALA A 39 -6.23 -36.99 19.52
C ALA A 39 -7.62 -37.46 19.08
N LEU A 40 -8.66 -36.63 19.28
CA LEU A 40 -10.00 -36.93 18.77
C LEU A 40 -10.05 -36.92 17.23
N GLY A 41 -9.41 -35.95 16.59
CA GLY A 41 -9.29 -35.84 15.14
C GLY A 41 -8.63 -37.07 14.53
N GLU A 42 -7.51 -37.52 15.09
CA GLU A 42 -6.79 -38.73 14.65
C GLU A 42 -7.69 -39.98 14.68
N VAL A 43 -8.46 -40.16 15.76
CA VAL A 43 -9.42 -41.27 15.86
C VAL A 43 -10.53 -41.15 14.82
N SER A 44 -11.11 -39.95 14.66
CA SER A 44 -12.15 -39.67 13.67
C SER A 44 -11.66 -39.95 12.25
N HIS A 45 -10.46 -39.49 11.88
CA HIS A 45 -9.87 -39.72 10.57
C HIS A 45 -9.57 -41.19 10.32
N ALA A 46 -9.06 -41.93 11.31
CA ALA A 46 -8.79 -43.36 11.17
C ALA A 46 -10.07 -44.17 10.95
N LEU A 47 -11.17 -43.78 11.58
CA LEU A 47 -12.48 -44.41 11.38
C LEU A 47 -13.04 -44.09 10.00
N ARG A 48 -13.03 -42.81 9.60
CA ARG A 48 -13.56 -42.38 8.30
C ARG A 48 -12.77 -43.00 7.14
N SER A 49 -11.43 -43.06 7.25
CA SER A 49 -10.54 -43.62 6.21
C SER A 49 -10.79 -45.09 5.87
N LYS A 50 -11.55 -45.82 6.70
CA LYS A 50 -11.95 -47.21 6.40
C LYS A 50 -13.25 -47.30 5.57
N ASP A 51 -14.05 -46.23 5.55
CA ASP A 51 -15.38 -46.21 4.95
C ASP A 51 -15.36 -45.73 3.50
N GLN A 52 -14.60 -44.68 3.19
CA GLN A 52 -14.54 -44.06 1.87
C GLN A 52 -13.11 -43.57 1.57
N GLU A 53 -12.83 -43.24 0.30
CA GLU A 53 -11.53 -42.69 -0.09
C GLU A 53 -11.44 -41.18 0.20
N PHE A 54 -12.53 -40.44 -0.05
CA PHE A 54 -12.61 -39.00 0.16
C PHE A 54 -13.58 -38.65 1.30
N HIS A 55 -13.12 -37.84 2.27
CA HIS A 55 -13.91 -37.44 3.44
C HIS A 55 -14.14 -35.94 3.56
N GLY A 56 -13.86 -35.21 2.50
CA GLY A 56 -13.79 -33.75 2.53
C GLY A 56 -12.37 -33.24 2.78
N LEU A 57 -12.26 -31.91 2.82
CA LEU A 57 -11.00 -31.19 2.77
C LEU A 57 -10.19 -31.26 4.07
N GLU A 58 -10.80 -31.61 5.20
CA GLU A 58 -10.13 -31.60 6.50
C GLU A 58 -8.84 -32.45 6.51
N ARG A 59 -8.94 -33.69 6.06
CA ARG A 59 -7.80 -34.61 5.96
C ARG A 59 -6.74 -34.10 4.97
N GLU A 60 -7.16 -33.66 3.79
CA GLU A 60 -6.24 -33.16 2.76
C GLU A 60 -5.47 -31.94 3.26
N PHE A 61 -6.13 -31.04 3.99
CA PHE A 61 -5.47 -29.86 4.54
C PHE A 61 -4.56 -30.14 5.73
N LEU A 62 -4.81 -31.20 6.51
CA LEU A 62 -3.83 -31.68 7.50
C LEU A 62 -2.54 -32.12 6.79
N VAL A 63 -2.67 -32.91 5.72
CA VAL A 63 -1.52 -33.36 4.91
C VAL A 63 -0.80 -32.17 4.29
N HIS A 64 -1.53 -31.26 3.64
CA HIS A 64 -0.94 -30.06 3.04
C HIS A 64 -0.29 -29.14 4.06
N GLN A 65 -0.85 -28.97 5.25
CA GLN A 65 -0.23 -28.18 6.32
C GLN A 65 1.08 -28.82 6.79
N ASP A 66 1.10 -30.14 6.97
CA ASP A 66 2.32 -30.86 7.34
C ASP A 66 3.38 -30.79 6.23
N ASP A 67 2.99 -30.94 4.96
CA ASP A 67 3.89 -30.81 3.81
C ASP A 67 4.48 -29.39 3.72
N LEU A 68 3.63 -28.38 3.90
CA LEU A 68 4.02 -26.97 3.90
C LEU A 68 5.01 -26.66 5.04
N LEU A 69 4.77 -27.16 6.25
CA LEU A 69 5.67 -26.99 7.39
C LEU A 69 6.97 -27.79 7.23
N ARG A 70 6.94 -28.99 6.64
CA ARG A 70 8.14 -29.77 6.31
C ARG A 70 9.01 -29.06 5.27
N ALA A 71 8.40 -28.51 4.22
CA ALA A 71 9.11 -27.71 3.23
C ALA A 71 9.71 -26.43 3.84
N TYR A 72 8.97 -25.77 4.75
CA TYR A 72 9.49 -24.62 5.49
C TYR A 72 10.68 -25.01 6.37
N GLU A 73 10.64 -26.13 7.08
CA GLU A 73 11.76 -26.60 7.90
C GLU A 73 12.99 -26.88 7.04
N ALA A 74 12.82 -27.59 5.92
CA ALA A 74 13.89 -27.87 4.97
C ALA A 74 14.52 -26.59 4.41
N SER A 75 13.74 -25.53 4.19
CA SER A 75 14.24 -24.23 3.71
C SER A 75 15.21 -23.55 4.68
N LYS A 76 15.24 -23.93 5.97
CA LYS A 76 16.15 -23.33 6.96
C LYS A 76 17.62 -23.68 6.71
N HIS A 77 17.91 -24.69 5.89
CA HIS A 77 19.27 -25.06 5.49
C HIS A 77 19.85 -24.17 4.39
N ILE A 78 19.04 -23.29 3.77
CA ILE A 78 19.51 -22.29 2.81
C ILE A 78 20.22 -21.18 3.57
N HIS A 79 21.43 -20.79 3.14
CA HIS A 79 22.27 -19.85 3.88
C HIS A 79 22.11 -18.38 3.46
N HIS A 80 21.75 -18.09 2.21
CA HIS A 80 21.67 -16.70 1.72
C HIS A 80 20.29 -16.08 2.01
N PRO A 81 20.18 -14.95 2.74
CA PRO A 81 18.89 -14.41 3.20
C PRO A 81 17.85 -14.11 2.13
N ARG A 82 18.28 -13.65 0.94
CA ARG A 82 17.38 -13.40 -0.19
C ARG A 82 16.76 -14.71 -0.69
N ASP A 83 17.60 -15.73 -0.85
CA ASP A 83 17.23 -17.05 -1.37
C ASP A 83 16.30 -17.77 -0.39
N ILE A 84 16.48 -17.52 0.92
CA ILE A 84 15.58 -17.98 1.97
C ILE A 84 14.18 -17.37 1.80
N GLY A 85 14.10 -16.06 1.59
CA GLY A 85 12.84 -15.35 1.35
C GLY A 85 12.13 -15.89 0.11
N ASP A 86 12.85 -15.95 -1.01
CA ASP A 86 12.35 -16.45 -2.30
C ASP A 86 11.86 -17.90 -2.20
N ALA A 87 12.60 -18.78 -1.51
CA ALA A 87 12.21 -20.16 -1.31
C ALA A 87 10.90 -20.28 -0.49
N ARG A 88 10.74 -19.45 0.54
CA ARG A 88 9.56 -19.49 1.42
C ARG A 88 8.33 -18.85 0.80
N GLU A 89 8.51 -17.83 -0.04
CA GLU A 89 7.46 -17.34 -0.93
C GLU A 89 7.05 -18.42 -1.94
N HIS A 90 8.03 -19.14 -2.48
CA HIS A 90 7.80 -20.24 -3.42
C HIS A 90 7.03 -21.41 -2.81
N ILE A 91 7.30 -21.80 -1.56
CA ILE A 91 6.54 -22.86 -0.88
C ILE A 91 5.04 -22.53 -0.84
N LEU A 92 4.67 -21.32 -0.41
CA LEU A 92 3.26 -20.91 -0.37
C LEU A 92 2.65 -20.80 -1.77
N ARG A 93 3.40 -20.25 -2.73
CA ARG A 93 2.96 -20.16 -4.14
C ARG A 93 2.67 -21.54 -4.72
N THR A 94 3.54 -22.52 -4.46
CA THR A 94 3.38 -23.90 -4.91
C THR A 94 2.15 -24.54 -4.32
N PHE A 95 1.87 -24.36 -3.02
CA PHE A 95 0.62 -24.81 -2.41
C PHE A 95 -0.61 -24.21 -3.10
N LEU A 96 -0.62 -22.89 -3.33
CA LEU A 96 -1.75 -22.20 -3.97
C LEU A 96 -2.00 -22.66 -5.40
N CYS A 97 -0.93 -22.95 -6.17
CA CYS A 97 -1.04 -23.21 -7.61
C CYS A 97 -1.12 -24.70 -7.98
N SER A 98 -0.52 -25.60 -7.18
CA SER A 98 -0.25 -26.97 -7.63
C SER A 98 -1.30 -27.99 -7.19
N HIS A 99 -2.18 -27.64 -6.25
CA HIS A 99 -3.15 -28.58 -5.68
C HIS A 99 -4.55 -28.48 -6.30
N GLY A 100 -4.76 -27.60 -7.29
CA GLY A 100 -6.07 -27.41 -7.94
C GLY A 100 -7.13 -26.75 -7.05
N LEU A 101 -6.74 -26.27 -5.86
CA LEU A 101 -7.65 -25.63 -4.89
C LEU A 101 -7.99 -24.18 -5.26
N LEU A 102 -7.12 -23.50 -6.01
CA LEU A 102 -7.34 -22.14 -6.48
C LEU A 102 -7.95 -22.16 -7.89
N PRO A 103 -9.16 -21.63 -8.11
CA PRO A 103 -9.75 -21.54 -9.45
C PRO A 103 -8.84 -20.81 -10.44
N GLY A 104 -8.72 -21.33 -11.67
CA GLY A 104 -7.75 -20.83 -12.67
C GLY A 104 -7.90 -19.37 -13.09
N LYS A 105 -9.04 -18.73 -12.81
CA LYS A 105 -9.22 -17.28 -13.01
C LYS A 105 -8.42 -16.41 -12.04
N TYR A 106 -7.98 -16.99 -10.91
CA TYR A 106 -7.16 -16.31 -9.90
C TYR A 106 -5.70 -16.72 -10.10
N ALA A 107 -4.93 -15.91 -10.86
CA ALA A 107 -3.51 -16.16 -11.03
C ALA A 107 -2.71 -15.63 -9.84
N VAL A 108 -1.63 -16.32 -9.48
CA VAL A 108 -0.65 -15.87 -8.48
C VAL A 108 0.62 -15.40 -9.20
N SER A 109 1.20 -14.28 -8.78
CA SER A 109 2.41 -13.74 -9.40
C SER A 109 3.60 -14.69 -9.26
N ASN A 110 4.34 -14.87 -10.36
CA ASN A 110 5.55 -15.71 -10.40
C ASN A 110 6.81 -14.96 -9.94
N THR A 111 6.79 -13.63 -10.02
CA THR A 111 7.85 -12.74 -9.51
C THR A 111 7.34 -12.00 -8.27
N ARG A 112 8.18 -11.14 -7.69
CA ARG A 112 7.77 -10.12 -6.71
C ARG A 112 7.21 -8.90 -7.45
N PRO A 113 5.89 -8.74 -7.56
CA PRO A 113 5.35 -7.68 -8.40
C PRO A 113 5.29 -6.36 -7.64
N ARG A 114 5.10 -5.28 -8.39
CA ARG A 114 4.59 -4.02 -7.88
C ARG A 114 3.24 -3.75 -8.53
N VAL A 115 2.40 -2.98 -7.85
CA VAL A 115 1.10 -2.57 -8.38
C VAL A 115 1.10 -1.06 -8.53
N ALA A 116 0.67 -0.58 -9.70
CA ALA A 116 0.60 0.84 -10.03
C ALA A 116 -0.85 1.31 -10.09
N SER A 117 -1.11 2.51 -9.58
CA SER A 117 -2.36 3.24 -9.74
C SER A 117 -2.25 4.26 -10.88
N PRO A 118 -3.35 4.61 -11.57
CA PRO A 118 -3.38 5.75 -12.50
C PRO A 118 -2.99 7.09 -11.84
N THR A 119 -3.06 7.18 -10.52
CA THR A 119 -2.59 8.35 -9.73
C THR A 119 -1.06 8.44 -9.58
N GLY A 120 -0.30 7.59 -10.29
CA GLY A 120 1.16 7.56 -10.22
C GLY A 120 1.74 6.84 -8.99
N HIS A 121 0.91 6.52 -7.99
CA HIS A 121 1.34 5.77 -6.82
C HIS A 121 1.70 4.31 -7.21
N LEU A 122 2.78 3.82 -6.62
CA LEU A 122 3.31 2.48 -6.83
C LEU A 122 3.53 1.80 -5.48
N THR A 123 3.19 0.52 -5.37
CA THR A 123 3.51 -0.24 -4.14
C THR A 123 5.03 -0.48 -4.02
N PRO A 124 5.51 -0.77 -2.79
CA PRO A 124 6.70 -1.58 -2.62
C PRO A 124 6.60 -2.93 -3.35
N GLU A 125 7.70 -3.66 -3.40
CA GLU A 125 7.66 -5.06 -3.85
C GLU A 125 6.74 -5.87 -2.95
N LEU A 126 5.81 -6.58 -3.57
CA LEU A 126 4.90 -7.49 -2.90
C LEU A 126 5.44 -8.92 -3.03
N ASP A 127 5.17 -9.76 -2.05
CA ASP A 127 5.64 -11.15 -2.08
C ASP A 127 4.79 -11.97 -3.06
N LEU A 128 3.47 -11.96 -2.86
CA LEU A 128 2.50 -12.60 -3.75
C LEU A 128 1.38 -11.60 -4.09
N LEU A 129 1.02 -11.53 -5.38
CA LEU A 129 -0.15 -10.82 -5.89
C LEU A 129 -1.09 -11.83 -6.51
N ILE A 130 -2.38 -11.71 -6.19
CA ILE A 130 -3.44 -12.46 -6.83
C ILE A 130 -4.18 -11.53 -7.79
N TYR A 131 -4.23 -11.91 -9.06
CA TYR A 131 -4.73 -11.07 -10.15
C TYR A 131 -5.61 -11.86 -11.12
N ASP A 132 -6.37 -11.15 -11.93
CA ASP A 132 -7.24 -11.72 -12.95
C ASP A 132 -6.41 -12.37 -14.06
N ALA A 133 -6.42 -13.69 -14.13
CA ALA A 133 -5.68 -14.45 -15.14
C ALA A 133 -6.18 -14.19 -16.57
N MET A 134 -7.45 -13.82 -16.72
CA MET A 134 -8.14 -13.75 -18.01
C MET A 134 -8.12 -12.35 -18.61
N ASN A 135 -8.17 -11.30 -17.78
CA ASN A 135 -8.31 -9.91 -18.24
C ASN A 135 -7.15 -8.98 -17.80
N SER A 136 -6.06 -9.52 -17.26
CA SER A 136 -4.92 -8.69 -16.83
C SER A 136 -3.97 -8.34 -17.96
N ILE A 137 -3.28 -7.20 -17.77
CA ILE A 137 -2.09 -6.83 -18.52
C ILE A 137 -0.93 -6.59 -17.54
N CYS A 138 0.30 -6.69 -18.05
CA CYS A 138 1.50 -6.31 -17.32
C CYS A 138 2.01 -5.00 -17.92
N LEU A 139 2.01 -3.91 -17.14
CA LEU A 139 2.43 -2.57 -17.58
C LEU A 139 3.93 -2.52 -17.86
N MET A 140 4.71 -3.25 -17.07
CA MET A 140 6.16 -3.34 -17.24
C MET A 140 6.66 -4.70 -16.80
N ARG A 141 7.41 -5.37 -17.68
CA ARG A 141 8.13 -6.62 -17.39
C ARG A 141 9.62 -6.38 -17.50
N ARG A 142 10.35 -6.47 -16.39
CA ARG A 142 11.82 -6.45 -16.40
C ARG A 142 12.30 -7.89 -16.21
N GLN A 143 12.91 -8.46 -17.25
CA GLN A 143 13.28 -9.88 -17.39
C GLN A 143 13.67 -10.55 -16.04
N LYS A 144 12.69 -11.21 -15.40
CA LYS A 144 12.79 -11.96 -14.14
C LYS A 144 13.07 -11.16 -12.86
N SER A 145 13.20 -9.83 -12.89
CA SER A 145 13.42 -9.05 -11.66
C SER A 145 12.11 -8.69 -10.97
N PHE A 146 11.21 -8.00 -11.67
CA PHE A 146 9.86 -7.73 -11.20
C PHE A 146 8.92 -7.37 -12.35
N ASP A 147 7.63 -7.56 -12.08
CA ASP A 147 6.53 -7.17 -12.94
C ASP A 147 5.76 -6.01 -12.30
N VAL A 148 5.17 -5.14 -13.12
CA VAL A 148 4.25 -4.09 -12.66
C VAL A 148 2.87 -4.33 -13.24
N TYR A 149 1.88 -4.48 -12.36
CA TYR A 149 0.48 -4.68 -12.72
C TYR A 149 -0.34 -3.41 -12.46
N PRO A 150 -1.35 -3.11 -13.28
CA PRO A 150 -2.33 -2.08 -12.97
C PRO A 150 -3.19 -2.55 -11.79
N VAL A 151 -3.62 -1.63 -10.94
CA VAL A 151 -4.36 -1.97 -9.72
C VAL A 151 -5.72 -2.58 -10.04
N GLU A 152 -6.35 -2.21 -11.16
CA GLU A 152 -7.68 -2.62 -11.55
C GLU A 152 -7.79 -4.14 -11.75
N CYS A 153 -6.75 -4.79 -12.30
CA CYS A 153 -6.77 -6.23 -12.55
C CYS A 153 -6.37 -7.09 -11.34
N THR A 154 -6.22 -6.50 -10.16
CA THR A 154 -5.74 -7.21 -8.95
C THR A 154 -6.88 -7.51 -7.98
N TYR A 155 -6.91 -8.73 -7.44
CA TYR A 155 -7.82 -9.13 -6.36
C TYR A 155 -7.24 -8.78 -4.99
N GLY A 156 -5.95 -9.01 -4.77
CA GLY A 156 -5.33 -8.82 -3.47
C GLY A 156 -3.87 -9.24 -3.40
N THR A 157 -3.24 -9.00 -2.26
CA THR A 157 -1.85 -9.39 -1.99
C THR A 157 -1.73 -10.28 -0.76
N ILE A 158 -0.70 -11.13 -0.74
CA ILE A 158 -0.28 -11.87 0.43
C ILE A 158 1.18 -11.49 0.71
N GLN A 159 1.45 -10.96 1.90
CA GLN A 159 2.80 -10.72 2.39
C GLN A 159 3.25 -11.94 3.20
N VAL A 160 4.41 -12.50 2.89
CA VAL A 160 4.91 -13.76 3.45
C VAL A 160 6.08 -13.48 4.38
N LYS A 161 5.95 -13.92 5.62
CA LYS A 161 7.02 -13.89 6.62
C LYS A 161 7.37 -15.31 7.07
N SER A 162 8.62 -15.49 7.47
CA SER A 162 9.10 -16.81 7.91
C SER A 162 8.75 -17.05 9.38
N ASN A 163 9.50 -16.39 10.25
CA ASN A 163 9.32 -16.39 11.69
C ASN A 163 9.02 -14.95 12.11
N ALA A 164 7.75 -14.56 12.08
CA ALA A 164 7.34 -13.15 12.12
C ALA A 164 7.58 -12.51 13.49
N THR A 165 8.62 -11.68 13.59
CA THR A 165 8.87 -10.81 14.74
C THR A 165 7.91 -9.61 14.77
N ARG A 166 7.95 -8.77 15.82
CA ARG A 166 7.14 -7.54 15.88
C ARG A 166 7.40 -6.63 14.67
N ARG A 167 8.68 -6.52 14.28
CA ARG A 167 9.08 -5.74 13.10
C ARG A 167 8.51 -6.35 11.83
N ASP A 168 8.60 -7.67 11.66
CA ASP A 168 8.09 -8.34 10.46
C ASP A 168 6.57 -8.22 10.32
N LEU A 169 5.85 -8.29 11.45
CA LEU A 169 4.40 -8.06 11.47
C LEU A 169 4.07 -6.63 11.02
N LEU A 170 4.75 -5.63 11.59
CA LEU A 170 4.54 -4.23 11.26
C LEU A 170 4.89 -3.93 9.80
N ASP A 171 6.04 -4.39 9.32
CA ASP A 171 6.49 -4.19 7.94
C ASP A 171 5.54 -4.90 6.95
N GLY A 172 5.09 -6.12 7.26
CA GLY A 172 4.08 -6.83 6.47
C GLY A 172 2.73 -6.09 6.41
N MET A 173 2.22 -5.60 7.54
CA MET A 173 0.99 -4.81 7.59
C MET A 173 1.12 -3.48 6.84
N ARG A 174 2.29 -2.83 6.87
CA ARG A 174 2.57 -1.61 6.10
C ARG A 174 2.58 -1.86 4.59
N ASN A 175 3.14 -2.97 4.13
CA ASN A 175 3.12 -3.34 2.71
C ASN A 175 1.69 -3.58 2.21
N VAL A 176 0.88 -4.30 3.01
CA VAL A 176 -0.55 -4.47 2.71
C VAL A 176 -1.26 -3.11 2.66
N ALA A 177 -1.03 -2.24 3.64
CA ALA A 177 -1.64 -0.91 3.67
C ALA A 177 -1.23 -0.07 2.46
N ALA A 178 0.02 -0.15 2.01
CA ALA A 178 0.48 0.53 0.79
C ALA A 178 -0.26 0.06 -0.46
N TYR A 179 -0.52 -1.25 -0.58
CA TYR A 179 -1.35 -1.79 -1.65
C TYR A 179 -2.81 -1.32 -1.57
N LYS A 180 -3.43 -1.40 -0.40
CA LYS A 180 -4.84 -1.03 -0.20
C LYS A 180 -5.10 0.49 -0.36
N ARG A 181 -4.08 1.33 -0.22
CA ARG A 181 -4.15 2.79 -0.48
C ARG A 181 -4.22 3.16 -1.96
N LEU A 182 -3.89 2.24 -2.88
CA LEU A 182 -3.91 2.54 -4.30
C LEU A 182 -5.34 2.85 -4.76
N GLN A 183 -5.50 4.00 -5.42
CA GLN A 183 -6.75 4.36 -6.05
C GLN A 183 -6.90 3.61 -7.37
N ARG A 184 -8.08 3.04 -7.61
CA ARG A 184 -8.44 2.38 -8.88
C ARG A 184 -9.14 3.40 -9.76
N ALA A 185 -8.89 3.37 -11.06
CA ALA A 185 -9.75 4.08 -12.00
C ALA A 185 -11.18 3.54 -11.84
N THR A 186 -12.11 4.39 -11.43
CA THR A 186 -13.53 4.04 -11.42
C THR A 186 -14.20 4.68 -12.64
N THR A 187 -15.01 3.91 -13.35
CA THR A 187 -15.99 4.50 -14.26
C THR A 187 -17.09 5.16 -13.43
N VAL A 188 -17.60 6.30 -13.92
CA VAL A 188 -18.70 7.05 -13.26
C VAL A 188 -19.85 6.10 -12.90
N GLY A 189 -20.19 6.03 -11.62
CA GLY A 189 -21.29 5.19 -11.10
C GLY A 189 -20.88 3.82 -10.54
N GLN A 190 -19.60 3.42 -10.60
CA GLN A 190 -19.12 2.21 -9.92
C GLN A 190 -18.43 2.54 -8.59
N GLN A 191 -18.79 1.79 -7.54
CA GLN A 191 -18.07 1.83 -6.26
C GLN A 191 -16.69 1.19 -6.43
N PRO A 192 -15.61 1.77 -5.86
CA PRO A 192 -14.29 1.16 -5.93
C PRO A 192 -14.32 -0.20 -5.22
N SER A 193 -14.05 -1.27 -5.97
CA SER A 193 -13.76 -2.59 -5.38
C SER A 193 -12.36 -2.55 -4.76
N TRP A 194 -12.27 -2.65 -3.44
CA TRP A 194 -10.98 -2.71 -2.75
C TRP A 194 -10.37 -4.11 -2.85
N GLY A 195 -9.07 -4.18 -3.12
CA GLY A 195 -8.35 -5.44 -3.04
C GLY A 195 -8.10 -5.87 -1.59
N PHE A 196 -7.95 -7.18 -1.32
CA PHE A 196 -7.56 -7.65 0.01
C PHE A 196 -6.05 -7.56 0.22
N GLY A 197 -5.64 -7.58 1.49
CA GLY A 197 -4.31 -7.99 1.88
C GLY A 197 -4.30 -8.97 3.05
N ILE A 198 -3.51 -10.03 2.92
CA ILE A 198 -3.26 -11.01 3.98
C ILE A 198 -1.79 -10.91 4.39
N LEU A 199 -1.53 -10.92 5.70
CA LEU A 199 -0.20 -11.20 6.21
C LEU A 199 -0.12 -12.69 6.59
N PHE A 200 0.73 -13.43 5.92
CA PHE A 200 0.96 -14.85 6.15
C PHE A 200 2.34 -15.06 6.79
N ALA A 201 2.42 -15.93 7.79
CA ALA A 201 3.68 -16.41 8.31
C ALA A 201 3.65 -17.91 8.62
N TYR A 202 4.81 -18.55 8.54
CA TYR A 202 4.94 -19.95 8.95
C TYR A 202 4.96 -20.08 10.48
N ASP A 203 5.74 -19.24 11.15
CA ASP A 203 5.89 -19.24 12.60
C ASP A 203 6.03 -17.81 13.16
N SER A 204 6.02 -17.68 14.49
CA SER A 204 6.34 -16.44 15.18
C SER A 204 6.91 -16.71 16.58
N PRO A 205 7.94 -15.95 17.03
CA PRO A 205 8.41 -16.04 18.41
C PRO A 205 7.49 -15.29 19.38
N LEU A 206 6.52 -14.53 18.88
CA LEU A 206 5.59 -13.76 19.70
C LEU A 206 4.51 -14.66 20.28
N ASP A 207 4.08 -14.33 21.49
CA ASP A 207 2.88 -14.94 22.04
C ASP A 207 1.62 -14.30 21.43
N TRP A 208 0.48 -14.97 21.65
CA TRP A 208 -0.81 -14.56 21.09
C TRP A 208 -1.23 -13.15 21.50
N ALA A 209 -0.93 -12.77 22.74
CA ALA A 209 -1.30 -11.46 23.28
C ALA A 209 -0.48 -10.35 22.61
N ASP A 210 0.79 -10.61 22.33
CA ASP A 210 1.67 -9.69 21.63
C ASP A 210 1.25 -9.49 20.18
N ILE A 211 0.88 -10.56 19.46
CA ILE A 211 0.37 -10.44 18.07
C ILE A 211 -0.91 -9.61 18.03
N CYS A 212 -1.86 -9.90 18.93
CA CYS A 212 -3.09 -9.11 19.06
C CYS A 212 -2.79 -7.62 19.32
N GLU A 213 -1.82 -7.32 20.19
CA GLU A 213 -1.48 -5.95 20.52
C GLU A 213 -0.85 -5.19 19.35
N GLU A 214 0.05 -5.83 18.59
CA GLU A 214 0.61 -5.22 17.37
C GLU A 214 -0.48 -4.88 16.35
N MET A 215 -1.43 -5.79 16.13
CA MET A 215 -2.57 -5.55 15.24
C MET A 215 -3.44 -4.37 15.71
N ARG A 216 -3.70 -4.26 17.02
CA ARG A 216 -4.47 -3.15 17.60
C ARG A 216 -3.74 -1.82 17.48
N GLN A 217 -2.44 -1.80 17.75
CA GLN A 217 -1.62 -0.60 17.63
C GLN A 217 -1.57 -0.12 16.18
N PHE A 218 -1.40 -1.04 15.24
CA PHE A 218 -1.45 -0.72 13.82
C PHE A 218 -2.81 -0.14 13.41
N ALA A 219 -3.91 -0.73 13.87
CA ALA A 219 -5.26 -0.25 13.58
C ALA A 219 -5.55 1.16 14.14
N ARG A 220 -4.96 1.53 15.28
CA ARG A 220 -5.10 2.90 15.83
C ARG A 220 -4.39 3.97 15.00
N GLN A 221 -3.40 3.57 14.21
CA GLN A 221 -2.53 4.49 13.47
C GLN A 221 -2.86 4.57 11.98
N ASN A 222 -3.75 3.69 11.48
CA ASN A 222 -4.02 3.56 10.06
C ASN A 222 -5.53 3.57 9.80
N PRO A 223 -5.98 4.15 8.68
CA PRO A 223 -7.36 4.05 8.25
C PRO A 223 -7.80 2.60 8.09
N ALA A 224 -9.06 2.36 8.42
CA ALA A 224 -9.71 1.06 8.40
C ALA A 224 -9.60 0.26 7.09
N ASP A 225 -9.77 0.96 5.98
CA ASP A 225 -9.69 0.44 4.61
C ASP A 225 -8.28 0.00 4.22
N THR A 226 -7.25 0.40 4.99
CA THR A 226 -5.85 0.01 4.74
C THR A 226 -5.38 -1.18 5.59
N LEU A 227 -6.19 -1.65 6.53
CA LEU A 227 -5.81 -2.75 7.43
C LEU A 227 -5.79 -4.10 6.71
N CYS A 228 -4.98 -5.03 7.22
CA CYS A 228 -4.98 -6.41 6.73
C CYS A 228 -6.34 -7.07 7.00
N ASP A 229 -6.80 -7.87 6.04
CA ASP A 229 -8.06 -8.61 6.15
C ASP A 229 -7.90 -9.86 7.03
N ALA A 230 -6.67 -10.40 7.08
CA ALA A 230 -6.27 -11.44 8.02
C ALA A 230 -4.76 -11.42 8.29
N VAL A 231 -4.39 -11.83 9.50
CA VAL A 231 -3.02 -12.24 9.87
C VAL A 231 -3.06 -13.74 10.16
N VAL A 232 -2.33 -14.53 9.38
CA VAL A 232 -2.27 -15.99 9.49
C VAL A 232 -0.87 -16.39 9.90
N ILE A 233 -0.75 -17.15 10.97
CA ILE A 233 0.52 -17.75 11.39
C ILE A 233 0.27 -19.25 11.52
N ILE A 234 0.85 -20.07 10.64
CA ILE A 234 0.49 -21.50 10.52
C ILE A 234 0.62 -22.23 11.87
N THR A 235 1.70 -22.02 12.63
CA THR A 235 1.92 -22.67 13.94
C THR A 235 1.10 -22.08 15.10
N ARG A 236 0.31 -21.02 14.87
CA ARG A 236 -0.41 -20.30 15.94
C ARG A 236 -1.91 -20.22 15.71
N GLY A 237 -2.35 -19.91 14.49
CA GLY A 237 -3.75 -19.65 14.16
C GLY A 237 -3.95 -18.43 13.26
N CYS A 238 -5.21 -18.06 13.09
CA CYS A 238 -5.65 -16.92 12.28
C CYS A 238 -6.18 -15.79 13.17
N LEU A 239 -5.88 -14.53 12.82
CA LEU A 239 -6.39 -13.35 13.50
C LEU A 239 -7.04 -12.38 12.50
N ARG A 240 -8.15 -11.78 12.90
CA ARG A 240 -8.93 -10.82 12.10
C ARG A 240 -9.46 -9.70 12.99
N TYR A 241 -9.81 -8.56 12.40
CA TYR A 241 -10.47 -7.48 13.13
C TYR A 241 -11.96 -7.78 13.32
N MET A 242 -12.53 -7.34 14.44
CA MET A 242 -13.95 -7.46 14.77
C MET A 242 -14.52 -6.15 15.32
N ASN A 243 -15.82 -5.94 15.15
CA ASN A 243 -16.52 -4.78 15.69
C ASN A 243 -16.78 -4.94 17.20
N ALA A 244 -17.30 -3.90 17.85
CA ALA A 244 -17.67 -3.94 19.26
C ALA A 244 -18.71 -5.04 19.59
N ALA A 245 -19.55 -5.41 18.63
CA ALA A 245 -20.55 -6.48 18.76
C ALA A 245 -19.98 -7.90 18.61
N GLY A 246 -18.66 -8.04 18.47
CA GLY A 246 -18.01 -9.35 18.34
C GLY A 246 -18.16 -10.00 16.96
N THR A 247 -18.67 -9.26 15.97
CA THR A 247 -18.79 -9.75 14.58
C THR A 247 -17.48 -9.48 13.85
N ILE A 248 -16.95 -10.51 13.17
CA ILE A 248 -15.79 -10.35 12.31
C ILE A 248 -16.11 -9.29 11.26
N LEU A 249 -15.27 -8.27 11.19
CA LEU A 249 -15.52 -7.14 10.33
C LEU A 249 -15.48 -7.58 8.87
N PRO A 250 -16.48 -7.19 8.07
CA PRO A 250 -16.34 -7.22 6.64
C PRO A 250 -15.19 -6.29 6.20
N TRP A 251 -14.84 -6.41 4.94
CA TRP A 251 -13.67 -5.78 4.36
C TRP A 251 -13.86 -4.28 4.31
N GLY A 252 -12.79 -3.53 4.59
CA GLY A 252 -12.83 -2.07 4.55
C GLY A 252 -13.80 -1.42 5.54
N SER A 253 -14.38 -2.20 6.46
CA SER A 253 -15.41 -1.70 7.39
C SER A 253 -14.90 -1.57 8.82
N VAL A 254 -13.58 -1.51 9.04
CA VAL A 254 -13.10 -1.23 10.40
C VAL A 254 -13.62 0.17 10.78
N ALA A 255 -14.32 0.28 11.90
CA ALA A 255 -14.86 1.57 12.30
C ALA A 255 -13.67 2.44 12.72
N ASN A 256 -13.48 3.57 12.04
CA ASN A 256 -12.57 4.61 12.53
C ASN A 256 -13.06 5.05 13.92
N GLY A 257 -12.22 4.90 14.94
CA GLY A 257 -12.46 5.45 16.27
C GLY A 257 -13.13 4.53 17.29
N GLU A 258 -13.63 3.34 16.91
CA GLU A 258 -13.92 2.29 17.90
C GLU A 258 -12.66 1.47 18.17
N THR A 259 -12.49 0.96 19.39
CA THR A 259 -11.37 0.05 19.71
C THR A 259 -11.51 -1.23 18.88
N ALA A 260 -10.90 -1.26 17.69
CA ALA A 260 -10.85 -2.44 16.84
C ALA A 260 -10.40 -3.63 17.68
N GLN A 261 -11.33 -4.54 17.93
CA GLN A 261 -11.03 -5.77 18.66
C GLN A 261 -10.39 -6.74 17.67
N VAL A 262 -9.58 -7.66 18.19
CA VAL A 262 -8.93 -8.70 17.40
C VAL A 262 -9.57 -10.02 17.76
N ALA A 263 -10.27 -10.60 16.79
CA ALA A 263 -10.78 -11.96 16.86
C ALA A 263 -9.65 -12.90 16.47
N GLY A 264 -9.33 -13.83 17.36
CA GLY A 264 -8.31 -14.82 17.10
C GLY A 264 -8.90 -16.23 17.14
N LEU A 265 -8.53 -17.05 16.17
CA LEU A 265 -8.79 -18.49 16.12
C LEU A 265 -7.46 -19.23 16.26
N PRO A 266 -7.07 -19.65 17.48
CA PRO A 266 -5.85 -20.44 17.68
C PRO A 266 -5.93 -21.77 16.92
N ASP A 267 -4.83 -22.22 16.34
CA ASP A 267 -4.78 -23.54 15.73
C ASP A 267 -4.71 -24.62 16.81
N ARG A 268 -5.80 -25.36 16.95
CA ARG A 268 -5.94 -26.44 17.93
C ARG A 268 -5.94 -27.82 17.30
N GLU A 269 -6.18 -27.89 16.00
CA GLU A 269 -6.44 -29.14 15.28
C GLU A 269 -5.45 -29.39 14.15
N GLY A 270 -4.58 -28.42 13.82
CA GLY A 270 -3.71 -28.49 12.66
C GLY A 270 -4.37 -27.99 11.38
N LEU A 271 -5.44 -27.19 11.50
CA LEU A 271 -6.29 -26.75 10.39
C LEU A 271 -6.15 -25.25 10.10
N CYS A 272 -5.04 -24.64 10.52
CA CYS A 272 -4.75 -23.24 10.25
C CYS A 272 -4.69 -22.95 8.74
N LEU A 273 -4.07 -23.84 7.95
CA LEU A 273 -3.98 -23.72 6.50
C LEU A 273 -5.37 -23.81 5.83
N TYR A 274 -6.26 -24.65 6.37
CA TYR A 274 -7.65 -24.72 5.92
C TYR A 274 -8.40 -23.42 6.23
N SER A 275 -8.21 -22.88 7.44
CA SER A 275 -8.79 -21.59 7.83
C SER A 275 -8.29 -20.46 6.92
N PHE A 276 -6.99 -20.44 6.60
CA PHE A 276 -6.41 -19.52 5.62
C PHE A 276 -7.06 -19.68 4.25
N TYR A 277 -7.22 -20.90 3.74
CA TYR A 277 -7.86 -21.15 2.46
C TYR A 277 -9.32 -20.68 2.43
N GLN A 278 -10.09 -20.95 3.49
CA GLN A 278 -11.47 -20.48 3.60
C GLN A 278 -11.55 -18.95 3.60
N ILE A 279 -10.67 -18.29 4.35
CA ILE A 279 -10.54 -16.83 4.34
C ILE A 279 -10.22 -16.39 2.92
N LEU A 280 -9.16 -16.90 2.28
CA LEU A 280 -8.75 -16.53 0.94
C LEU A 280 -9.86 -16.71 -0.10
N MET A 281 -10.60 -17.82 -0.06
CA MET A 281 -11.72 -18.07 -1.00
C MET A 281 -12.92 -17.16 -0.73
N GLN A 282 -13.23 -16.87 0.54
CA GLN A 282 -14.19 -15.82 0.87
C GLN A 282 -13.69 -14.48 0.34
N LEU A 283 -12.38 -14.25 0.41
CA LEU A 283 -11.80 -13.00 -0.01
C LEU A 283 -11.99 -12.83 -1.54
N LEU A 284 -11.46 -13.77 -2.29
CA LEU A 284 -11.52 -13.78 -3.75
C LEU A 284 -12.93 -13.70 -4.33
N ARG A 285 -13.93 -14.35 -3.71
CA ARG A 285 -15.32 -14.31 -4.18
C ARG A 285 -15.97 -12.92 -4.08
N ARG A 286 -15.46 -12.05 -3.22
CA ARG A 286 -16.02 -10.70 -3.00
C ARG A 286 -15.20 -9.59 -3.67
N SER A 287 -13.96 -9.88 -4.05
CA SER A 287 -13.15 -8.92 -4.81
C SER A 287 -13.51 -8.97 -6.29
N GLU A 288 -13.83 -7.81 -6.85
CA GLU A 288 -14.15 -7.64 -8.26
C GLU A 288 -13.07 -6.78 -8.93
N PRO A 289 -12.20 -7.36 -9.79
CA PRO A 289 -11.28 -6.56 -10.59
C PRO A 289 -12.06 -5.74 -11.62
N GLY A 290 -11.55 -4.55 -11.91
CA GLY A 290 -12.13 -3.64 -12.89
C GLY A 290 -11.43 -3.74 -14.25
N PRO A 291 -12.01 -3.10 -15.29
CA PRO A 291 -11.34 -2.98 -16.58
C PRO A 291 -10.10 -2.11 -16.44
N VAL A 292 -9.01 -2.50 -17.12
CA VAL A 292 -7.79 -1.69 -17.18
C VAL A 292 -7.95 -0.63 -18.27
N LEU A 293 -7.90 0.64 -17.87
CA LEU A 293 -7.84 1.78 -18.80
C LEU A 293 -6.38 2.06 -19.16
N VAL A 294 -5.90 1.51 -20.26
CA VAL A 294 -4.47 1.58 -20.65
C VAL A 294 -4.00 3.02 -20.82
N GLU A 295 -4.88 3.89 -21.32
CA GLU A 295 -4.60 5.31 -21.55
C GLU A 295 -4.28 6.05 -20.25
N ALA A 296 -4.89 5.65 -19.13
CA ALA A 296 -4.63 6.23 -17.81
C ALA A 296 -3.21 5.94 -17.30
N TYR A 297 -2.51 4.96 -17.91
CA TYR A 297 -1.14 4.59 -17.58
C TYR A 297 -0.11 5.09 -18.59
N ALA A 298 -0.54 5.73 -19.69
CA ALA A 298 0.36 6.20 -20.75
C ALA A 298 1.38 7.23 -20.24
N ARG A 299 0.94 8.09 -19.31
CA ARG A 299 1.80 9.02 -18.60
C ARG A 299 1.28 9.25 -17.20
N LEU A 300 1.94 8.63 -16.23
CA LEU A 300 1.56 8.77 -14.84
C LEU A 300 1.92 10.17 -14.30
N PRO A 301 1.06 10.76 -13.45
CA PRO A 301 1.36 11.99 -12.74
C PRO A 301 2.50 11.77 -11.72
N PHE A 302 3.07 12.87 -11.23
CA PHE A 302 4.00 12.81 -10.11
C PHE A 302 3.25 12.57 -8.79
N THR A 303 3.96 12.04 -7.81
CA THR A 303 3.44 11.82 -6.46
C THR A 303 4.24 12.60 -5.43
N ALA A 304 3.56 13.17 -4.43
CA ALA A 304 4.16 13.74 -3.23
C ALA A 304 3.33 13.27 -2.02
N GLY A 305 3.85 12.25 -1.32
CA GLY A 305 3.10 11.59 -0.24
C GLY A 305 1.88 10.86 -0.76
N ARG A 306 0.70 11.29 -0.29
CA ARG A 306 -0.62 10.80 -0.74
C ARG A 306 -1.16 11.52 -1.97
N TYR A 307 -0.54 12.63 -2.38
CA TYR A 307 -1.07 13.48 -3.45
C TYR A 307 -0.50 13.08 -4.81
N SER A 308 -1.38 13.07 -5.80
CA SER A 308 -1.04 12.97 -7.22
C SER A 308 -1.13 14.34 -7.86
N TYR A 309 -0.11 14.75 -8.61
CA TYR A 309 -0.10 16.04 -9.29
C TYR A 309 0.60 16.00 -10.65
N GLU A 310 0.20 16.91 -11.53
CA GLU A 310 0.84 17.13 -12.82
C GLU A 310 1.03 18.63 -13.09
N PHE A 311 2.07 18.96 -13.86
CA PHE A 311 2.24 20.31 -14.39
C PHE A 311 1.43 20.42 -15.68
N LEU A 312 0.61 21.48 -15.82
CA LEU A 312 -0.27 21.66 -16.97
C LEU A 312 0.51 21.78 -18.30
N LEU A 313 1.72 22.32 -18.26
CA LEU A 313 2.62 22.39 -19.42
C LEU A 313 3.33 21.05 -19.73
N GLY A 314 3.03 19.99 -18.99
CA GLY A 314 3.51 18.64 -19.24
C GLY A 314 5.04 18.56 -19.35
N LYS A 315 5.55 18.09 -20.50
CA LYS A 315 6.98 17.79 -20.73
C LYS A 315 7.86 19.05 -20.68
N PHE A 316 7.26 20.23 -20.82
CA PHE A 316 7.99 21.50 -20.76
C PHE A 316 8.26 21.96 -19.33
N ALA A 317 7.56 21.39 -18.34
CA ALA A 317 7.63 21.83 -16.95
C ALA A 317 7.97 20.71 -15.95
N ASP A 318 8.13 19.47 -16.40
CA ASP A 318 8.33 18.29 -15.54
C ASP A 318 9.80 17.98 -15.22
N SER A 319 10.74 18.76 -15.76
CA SER A 319 12.18 18.57 -15.56
C SER A 319 12.91 19.86 -15.24
N LEU A 320 14.01 19.73 -14.52
CA LEU A 320 14.97 20.78 -14.22
C LEU A 320 16.37 20.34 -14.65
N VAL A 321 17.30 21.29 -14.76
CA VAL A 321 18.71 21.01 -15.09
C VAL A 321 19.60 21.46 -13.95
N CYS A 322 20.39 20.53 -13.42
CA CYS A 322 21.49 20.80 -12.52
C CYS A 322 22.76 21.03 -13.35
N LYS A 323 23.58 22.03 -12.98
CA LYS A 323 24.85 22.31 -13.67
C LYS A 323 25.81 21.12 -13.63
N ASP A 324 25.85 20.39 -12.52
CA ASP A 324 26.81 19.31 -12.30
C ASP A 324 26.28 17.93 -12.72
N HIS A 325 24.95 17.72 -12.64
CA HIS A 325 24.33 16.39 -12.75
C HIS A 325 23.32 16.26 -13.90
N GLY A 326 23.13 17.30 -14.71
CA GLY A 326 22.22 17.29 -15.85
C GLY A 326 20.73 17.31 -15.46
N GLY A 327 19.88 16.75 -16.32
CA GLY A 327 18.43 16.78 -16.19
C GLY A 327 17.89 15.89 -15.07
N PHE A 328 16.95 16.41 -14.26
CA PHE A 328 16.27 15.64 -13.21
C PHE A 328 14.78 15.99 -13.12
N PRO A 329 13.92 15.09 -12.61
CA PRO A 329 12.49 15.35 -12.50
C PRO A 329 12.19 16.49 -11.53
N ARG A 330 11.29 17.39 -11.91
CA ARG A 330 10.85 18.52 -11.09
C ARG A 330 9.80 18.06 -10.08
N ARG A 331 10.24 17.59 -8.91
CA ARG A 331 9.35 17.06 -7.86
C ARG A 331 9.00 18.13 -6.84
N LEU A 332 7.75 18.17 -6.38
CA LEU A 332 7.29 18.95 -5.23
C LEU A 332 7.50 18.17 -3.92
N SER A 333 7.82 18.89 -2.85
CA SER A 333 7.88 18.34 -1.49
C SER A 333 6.46 18.09 -0.94
N GLU A 334 6.25 16.93 -0.29
CA GLU A 334 4.96 16.57 0.33
C GLU A 334 4.50 17.57 1.39
N GLU A 335 5.41 17.94 2.31
CA GLU A 335 5.13 18.89 3.39
C GLU A 335 4.68 20.24 2.82
N LYS A 336 5.43 20.74 1.83
CA LYS A 336 5.19 22.04 1.22
C LYS A 336 3.96 22.05 0.31
N LEU A 337 3.71 20.96 -0.43
CA LEU A 337 2.47 20.82 -1.18
C LEU A 337 1.24 20.77 -0.26
N THR A 338 1.36 20.12 0.90
CA THR A 338 0.29 20.11 1.92
C THR A 338 -0.02 21.51 2.42
N GLU A 339 1.01 22.32 2.72
CA GLU A 339 0.85 23.73 3.12
C GLU A 339 0.13 24.54 2.03
N VAL A 340 0.53 24.39 0.76
CA VAL A 340 -0.11 25.06 -0.39
C VAL A 340 -1.58 24.68 -0.49
N LEU A 341 -1.90 23.39 -0.41
CA LEU A 341 -3.27 22.88 -0.52
C LEU A 341 -4.16 23.40 0.62
N GLN A 342 -3.67 23.33 1.86
CA GLN A 342 -4.42 23.82 3.03
C GLN A 342 -4.72 25.31 2.93
N TRP A 343 -3.74 26.09 2.48
CA TRP A 343 -3.93 27.51 2.26
C TRP A 343 -4.96 27.77 1.15
N CYS A 344 -4.83 27.10 -0.01
CA CYS A 344 -5.72 27.27 -1.15
C CYS A 344 -7.17 26.91 -0.80
N MET A 345 -7.38 25.80 -0.09
CA MET A 345 -8.72 25.40 0.36
C MET A 345 -9.35 26.44 1.31
N LYS A 346 -8.54 27.11 2.14
CA LYS A 346 -9.01 28.17 3.05
C LYS A 346 -9.28 29.48 2.32
N ALA A 347 -8.43 29.86 1.37
CA ALA A 347 -8.55 31.09 0.59
C ALA A 347 -9.73 31.06 -0.40
N GLY A 348 -10.10 29.86 -0.87
CA GLY A 348 -11.15 29.67 -1.86
C GLY A 348 -10.64 29.82 -3.29
N ALA A 349 -11.46 29.38 -4.25
CA ALA A 349 -11.16 29.53 -5.67
C ALA A 349 -11.70 30.86 -6.20
N MET A 350 -11.05 31.39 -7.24
CA MET A 350 -11.56 32.50 -8.03
C MET A 350 -11.75 32.08 -9.50
N SER A 351 -12.48 32.88 -10.28
CA SER A 351 -12.60 32.62 -11.72
C SER A 351 -11.26 32.85 -12.42
N GLN A 352 -10.88 31.96 -13.35
CA GLN A 352 -9.69 32.14 -14.19
C GLN A 352 -9.73 33.45 -14.98
N SER A 353 -10.91 33.82 -15.49
CA SER A 353 -11.11 35.09 -16.19
C SER A 353 -10.90 36.30 -15.29
N GLU A 354 -11.30 36.21 -14.02
CA GLU A 354 -11.08 37.26 -13.03
C GLU A 354 -9.60 37.37 -12.66
N ALA A 355 -8.94 36.24 -12.41
CA ALA A 355 -7.51 36.19 -12.14
C ALA A 355 -6.69 36.81 -13.28
N THR A 356 -7.05 36.48 -14.52
CA THR A 356 -6.40 37.00 -15.72
C THR A 356 -6.61 38.50 -15.88
N ARG A 357 -7.85 38.98 -15.67
CA ARG A 357 -8.16 40.42 -15.70
C ARG A 357 -7.39 41.18 -14.65
N GLN A 358 -7.31 40.65 -13.42
CA GLN A 358 -6.59 41.30 -12.33
C GLN A 358 -5.07 41.33 -12.56
N ALA A 359 -4.48 40.31 -13.19
CA ALA A 359 -3.04 40.21 -13.39
C ALA A 359 -2.53 40.93 -14.66
N TRP A 360 -3.21 40.78 -15.81
CA TRP A 360 -2.77 41.34 -17.10
C TRP A 360 -3.65 42.49 -17.60
N GLY A 361 -4.78 42.78 -16.95
CA GLY A 361 -5.71 43.84 -17.40
C GLY A 361 -6.52 43.46 -18.64
N THR A 362 -6.49 42.19 -19.06
CA THR A 362 -7.18 41.68 -20.25
C THR A 362 -8.28 40.72 -19.87
N ASP A 363 -9.43 40.81 -20.55
CA ASP A 363 -10.47 39.78 -20.43
C ASP A 363 -10.03 38.49 -21.13
N SER A 364 -10.19 37.35 -20.45
CA SER A 364 -10.06 36.03 -21.04
C SER A 364 -11.43 35.36 -21.16
N GLN A 365 -11.61 34.53 -22.20
CA GLN A 365 -12.78 33.65 -22.32
C GLN A 365 -12.58 32.30 -21.61
N GLU A 366 -11.52 32.16 -20.82
CA GLU A 366 -11.24 30.91 -20.10
C GLU A 366 -12.28 30.71 -19.00
N SER A 367 -13.04 29.63 -19.13
CA SER A 367 -14.02 29.20 -18.13
C SER A 367 -13.38 28.20 -17.18
N GLY A 368 -13.33 28.51 -15.89
CA GLY A 368 -12.82 27.60 -14.88
C GLY A 368 -12.54 28.28 -13.54
N SER A 369 -12.48 27.48 -12.49
CA SER A 369 -12.04 27.93 -11.16
C SER A 369 -10.54 27.66 -10.99
N VAL A 370 -9.83 28.62 -10.39
CA VAL A 370 -8.40 28.51 -10.07
C VAL A 370 -8.13 28.90 -8.63
N PHE A 371 -7.15 28.24 -8.03
CA PHE A 371 -6.57 28.65 -6.75
C PHE A 371 -5.21 29.31 -7.00
N ILE A 372 -4.94 30.44 -6.36
CA ILE A 372 -3.68 31.16 -6.53
C ILE A 372 -2.97 31.22 -5.19
N TYR A 373 -1.86 30.50 -5.03
CA TYR A 373 -1.12 30.50 -3.77
C TYR A 373 -0.47 31.86 -3.53
N ASN A 374 -1.03 32.65 -2.59
CA ASN A 374 -0.60 34.01 -2.29
C ASN A 374 -0.70 34.31 -0.77
N PRO A 375 0.12 33.64 0.07
CA PRO A 375 0.06 33.81 1.51
C PRO A 375 0.33 35.23 1.99
N ASP A 376 1.08 36.01 1.21
CA ASP A 376 1.49 37.38 1.53
C ASP A 376 0.50 38.44 1.04
N SER A 377 -0.60 38.02 0.39
CA SER A 377 -1.64 38.92 -0.15
C SER A 377 -1.10 40.00 -1.10
N LEU A 378 -0.12 39.64 -1.92
CA LEU A 378 0.50 40.53 -2.90
C LEU A 378 -0.45 40.81 -4.09
N PRO A 379 -0.34 41.97 -4.76
CA PRO A 379 -1.07 42.24 -5.98
C PRO A 379 -0.76 41.20 -7.08
N LEU A 380 -1.79 40.70 -7.76
CA LEU A 380 -1.62 39.66 -8.79
C LEU A 380 -0.67 40.04 -9.94
N PRO A 381 -0.64 41.29 -10.44
CA PRO A 381 0.36 41.69 -11.45
C PRO A 381 1.81 41.52 -10.97
N GLU A 382 2.09 41.82 -9.71
CA GLU A 382 3.43 41.68 -9.12
C GLU A 382 3.83 40.22 -8.91
N LEU A 383 2.82 39.34 -8.85
CA LEU A 383 2.98 37.95 -8.47
C LEU A 383 3.03 37.00 -9.67
N LEU A 384 2.19 37.25 -10.67
CA LEU A 384 1.94 36.35 -11.80
C LEU A 384 2.61 36.80 -13.10
N VAL A 385 2.99 38.08 -13.20
CA VAL A 385 3.58 38.65 -14.41
C VAL A 385 5.08 38.79 -14.26
N GLY A 386 5.81 38.14 -15.15
CA GLY A 386 7.26 38.18 -15.23
C GLY A 386 7.78 38.97 -16.42
N GLU A 387 9.10 39.08 -16.45
CA GLU A 387 9.87 39.52 -17.61
C GLU A 387 10.47 38.31 -18.29
N SER A 388 10.52 38.31 -19.63
CA SER A 388 11.20 37.26 -20.38
C SER A 388 11.94 37.82 -21.57
N LEU A 389 13.07 37.17 -21.88
CA LEU A 389 13.91 37.52 -23.02
C LEU A 389 13.40 36.75 -24.22
N LEU A 390 12.78 37.47 -25.15
CA LEU A 390 12.31 36.91 -26.41
C LEU A 390 13.18 37.43 -27.55
N MET A 391 13.45 36.55 -28.51
CA MET A 391 14.10 36.93 -29.76
C MET A 391 13.03 37.48 -30.70
N ILE A 392 12.96 38.81 -30.80
CA ILE A 392 12.05 39.51 -31.71
C ILE A 392 12.90 40.07 -32.85
N ASN A 393 12.65 39.63 -34.08
CA ASN A 393 13.41 40.02 -35.28
C ASN A 393 14.93 39.82 -35.12
N GLY A 394 15.36 38.73 -34.49
CA GLY A 394 16.77 38.41 -34.28
C GLY A 394 17.48 39.24 -33.20
N LYS A 395 16.75 40.09 -32.46
CA LYS A 395 17.31 40.85 -31.33
C LYS A 395 16.72 40.37 -29.99
N PRO A 396 17.56 40.16 -28.96
CA PRO A 396 17.09 39.86 -27.61
C PRO A 396 16.36 41.09 -27.07
N THR A 397 15.04 40.97 -26.88
CA THR A 397 14.19 42.04 -26.37
C THR A 397 13.54 41.58 -25.07
N MET A 398 13.65 42.41 -24.02
CA MET A 398 12.96 42.16 -22.76
C MET A 398 11.49 42.53 -22.90
N THR A 399 10.62 41.54 -22.74
CA THR A 399 9.16 41.74 -22.79
C THR A 399 8.57 41.51 -21.42
N LYS A 400 7.79 42.48 -20.93
CA LYS A 400 6.89 42.30 -19.79
C LYS A 400 5.65 41.53 -20.25
N GLY A 401 5.21 40.55 -19.47
CA GLY A 401 4.01 39.77 -19.78
C GLY A 401 4.18 38.26 -19.79
N SER A 402 5.35 37.74 -19.40
CA SER A 402 5.52 36.29 -19.26
C SER A 402 4.83 35.76 -18.01
N MET A 403 4.55 34.46 -17.98
CA MET A 403 3.99 33.79 -16.80
C MET A 403 5.10 33.56 -15.76
N ALA A 404 4.97 34.18 -14.58
CA ALA A 404 5.88 34.00 -13.45
C ALA A 404 5.34 33.01 -12.41
N TYR A 405 4.61 31.98 -12.87
CA TYR A 405 4.01 30.95 -12.03
C TYR A 405 3.97 29.61 -12.76
N ASP A 406 3.87 28.54 -11.99
CA ASP A 406 3.55 27.22 -12.50
C ASP A 406 2.06 26.95 -12.33
N VAL A 407 1.52 26.14 -13.25
CA VAL A 407 0.16 25.61 -13.12
C VAL A 407 0.26 24.13 -12.83
N ILE A 408 -0.28 23.72 -11.70
CA ILE A 408 -0.40 22.31 -11.34
C ILE A 408 -1.87 21.89 -11.24
N LEU A 409 -2.15 20.65 -11.61
CA LEU A 409 -3.41 19.97 -11.31
C LEU A 409 -3.14 18.98 -10.18
N VAL A 410 -3.89 19.08 -9.09
CA VAL A 410 -3.77 18.19 -7.92
C VAL A 410 -5.15 17.99 -7.29
N GLU A 411 -5.59 16.75 -7.10
CA GLU A 411 -6.91 16.42 -6.53
C GLU A 411 -8.08 17.15 -7.23
N GLY A 412 -7.99 17.35 -8.56
CA GLY A 412 -8.99 18.10 -9.35
C GLY A 412 -8.92 19.63 -9.20
N MET A 413 -8.00 20.16 -8.40
CA MET A 413 -7.75 21.60 -8.24
C MET A 413 -6.71 22.07 -9.25
N VAL A 414 -7.04 23.12 -10.01
CA VAL A 414 -6.05 23.88 -10.79
C VAL A 414 -5.44 24.95 -9.88
N ILE A 415 -4.14 24.86 -9.63
CA ILE A 415 -3.42 25.76 -8.73
C ILE A 415 -2.33 26.49 -9.48
N TRP A 416 -2.35 27.82 -9.38
CA TRP A 416 -1.26 28.69 -9.81
C TRP A 416 -0.31 28.89 -8.64
N ILE A 417 0.94 28.49 -8.84
CA ILE A 417 2.02 28.59 -7.86
C ILE A 417 3.04 29.60 -8.38
N PRO A 418 3.02 30.84 -7.87
CA PRO A 418 3.99 31.86 -8.25
C PRO A 418 5.43 31.42 -8.00
N HIS A 419 6.32 31.65 -8.97
CA HIS A 419 7.73 31.26 -8.89
C HIS A 419 8.41 31.88 -7.67
N ARG A 420 8.04 33.11 -7.31
CA ARG A 420 8.50 33.81 -6.10
C ARG A 420 8.27 32.98 -4.84
N HIS A 421 7.06 32.46 -4.65
CA HIS A 421 6.73 31.66 -3.47
C HIS A 421 7.32 30.25 -3.56
N ALA A 422 7.26 29.62 -4.74
CA ALA A 422 7.85 28.29 -4.95
C ALA A 422 9.34 28.26 -4.58
N ALA A 423 10.09 29.31 -4.96
CA ALA A 423 11.50 29.45 -4.63
C ALA A 423 11.72 29.75 -3.14
N ALA A 424 10.99 30.72 -2.57
CA ALA A 424 11.16 31.13 -1.17
C ALA A 424 10.88 29.99 -0.17
N MET A 425 9.90 29.13 -0.45
CA MET A 425 9.53 28.02 0.43
C MET A 425 10.31 26.72 0.16
N GLY A 426 11.14 26.69 -0.88
CA GLY A 426 11.80 25.47 -1.33
C GLY A 426 10.82 24.37 -1.72
N LEU A 427 9.71 24.73 -2.41
CA LEU A 427 8.64 23.80 -2.77
C LEU A 427 9.15 22.68 -3.68
N ILE A 428 10.03 23.04 -4.62
CA ILE A 428 10.62 22.11 -5.56
C ILE A 428 11.86 21.47 -4.93
N VAL A 429 11.88 20.14 -4.93
CA VAL A 429 12.99 19.35 -4.43
C VAL A 429 14.24 19.64 -5.28
N SER A 430 15.33 19.97 -4.59
CA SER A 430 16.63 20.24 -5.22
C SER A 430 17.21 18.97 -5.86
N CYS A 431 18.29 19.14 -6.63
CA CYS A 431 18.96 18.01 -7.29
C CYS A 431 19.28 16.89 -6.28
N PRO A 432 18.75 15.67 -6.48
CA PRO A 432 18.95 14.56 -5.55
C PRO A 432 20.43 14.18 -5.38
N GLN A 433 21.25 14.35 -6.42
CA GLN A 433 22.66 13.98 -6.36
C GLN A 433 23.50 15.01 -5.58
N CYS A 434 23.19 16.30 -5.71
CA CYS A 434 23.84 17.35 -4.89
C CYS A 434 23.57 17.16 -3.39
N SER A 435 22.35 16.75 -3.02
CA SER A 435 21.98 16.58 -1.61
C SER A 435 22.64 15.37 -0.95
N VAL A 436 22.98 14.34 -1.72
CA VAL A 436 23.74 13.17 -1.24
C VAL A 436 25.23 13.50 -1.06
N ALA A 437 25.83 14.29 -1.95
CA ALA A 437 27.22 14.72 -1.85
C ALA A 437 27.50 15.65 -0.66
N SER A 438 26.45 16.28 -0.11
CA SER A 438 26.52 17.18 1.05
C SER A 438 26.25 16.51 2.40
N ALA A 439 26.01 15.19 2.45
CA ALA A 439 25.91 14.44 3.69
C ALA A 439 27.29 13.92 4.10
N PRO A 440 27.79 14.24 5.32
CA PRO A 440 29.13 13.85 5.77
C PRO A 440 29.32 12.34 5.90
#